data_AF-A0A2G2FC60-F1
#
_entry.id   AF-A0A2G2FC60-F1
#
_cell.length_a   1.000
_cell.length_b   1.000
_cell.length_c   1.000
_cell.angle_alpha   90.00
_cell.angle_beta   90.00
_cell.angle_gamma   90.00
#
_symmetry.space_group_name_H-M   'P 1'
#
loop_
_entity.id
_entity.type
_entity.pdbx_description
1 polymer ?
#
loop_
_entity_poly.entity_id
_entity_poly.type
_entity_poly.pdbx_seq_one_letter_code
_entity_poly.pdbx_strand_id
1 'polypeptide(L)'
;MLVILISACVSQNEADNTDSKVNNYEVIHTFKDEKDSLFANVYAHSVENNIYDSIVITDLDSNFDDFIYEIKWNKLSNRDGLDLVGSSDFYGYDLKFEKDFFRIVMLDSNKEYTSDELTISWKKEKNQFEILKY
;
A
#
# COMPACT_ATOMS: atom_id res chain seq x y z
N MET A 1 55.09 36.95 -11.25
CA MET A 1 54.20 35.88 -11.75
C MET A 1 53.30 35.49 -10.60
N LEU A 2 52.05 35.95 -10.61
CA LEU A 2 51.12 35.85 -9.50
C LEU A 2 50.17 34.68 -9.79
N VAL A 3 50.14 33.67 -8.91
CA VAL A 3 49.24 32.52 -9.03
C VAL A 3 47.94 32.88 -8.30
N ILE A 4 46.85 33.05 -9.05
CA ILE A 4 45.51 33.26 -8.51
C ILE A 4 44.89 31.88 -8.29
N LEU A 5 44.73 31.48 -7.02
CA LEU A 5 43.92 30.30 -6.66
C LEU A 5 42.45 30.71 -6.68
N ILE A 6 41.69 30.17 -7.64
CA ILE A 6 40.24 30.25 -7.67
C ILE A 6 39.73 29.17 -6.71
N SER A 7 39.32 29.60 -5.52
CA SER A 7 38.61 28.72 -4.57
C SER A 7 37.20 28.52 -5.10
N ALA A 8 36.94 27.40 -5.77
CA ALA A 8 35.59 27.00 -6.12
C ALA A 8 34.85 26.66 -4.83
N CYS A 9 33.92 27.53 -4.44
CA CYS A 9 32.94 27.25 -3.40
C CYS A 9 32.00 26.19 -3.94
N VAL A 10 32.20 24.93 -3.54
CA VAL A 10 31.22 23.86 -3.76
C VAL A 10 30.07 24.17 -2.81
N SER A 11 28.96 24.71 -3.34
CA SER A 11 27.68 24.62 -2.65
C SER A 11 27.32 23.14 -2.56
N GLN A 12 27.50 22.55 -1.38
CA GLN A 12 26.78 21.35 -1.01
C GLN A 12 25.31 21.77 -0.89
N ASN A 13 24.56 21.64 -1.99
CA ASN A 13 23.13 21.45 -1.89
C ASN A 13 22.94 20.15 -1.12
N GLU A 14 22.68 20.25 0.18
CA GLU A 14 22.03 19.20 0.93
C GLU A 14 20.65 19.02 0.29
N ALA A 15 20.60 18.13 -0.71
CA ALA A 15 19.36 17.65 -1.24
C ALA A 15 18.58 17.03 -0.07
N ASP A 16 17.37 17.56 0.11
CA ASP A 16 16.32 17.10 1.00
C ASP A 16 16.41 15.60 1.30
N ASN A 17 16.73 15.28 2.54
CA ASN A 17 16.72 13.91 3.05
C ASN A 17 15.28 13.53 3.48
N THR A 18 14.34 13.66 2.54
CA THR A 18 12.95 13.16 2.66
C THR A 18 12.69 11.93 1.79
N ASP A 19 13.74 11.20 1.41
CA ASP A 19 13.65 10.11 0.42
C ASP A 19 13.87 8.70 1.02
N SER A 20 13.60 8.52 2.32
CA SER A 20 13.98 7.28 3.04
C SER A 20 12.80 6.41 3.53
N LYS A 21 11.54 6.73 3.24
CA LYS A 21 10.39 5.87 3.63
C LYS A 21 9.71 5.13 2.47
N VAL A 22 10.02 5.44 1.21
CA VAL A 22 9.23 5.01 0.04
C VAL A 22 9.89 3.89 -0.80
N ASN A 23 11.09 3.43 -0.45
CA ASN A 23 11.86 2.52 -1.32
C ASN A 23 11.30 1.08 -1.50
N ASN A 24 10.23 0.70 -0.81
CA ASN A 24 9.77 -0.70 -0.79
C ASN A 24 8.30 -0.90 -1.20
N TYR A 25 7.55 0.15 -1.59
CA TYR A 25 6.16 -0.02 -2.01
C TYR A 25 5.97 0.44 -3.45
N GLU A 26 5.32 -0.39 -4.26
CA GLU A 26 4.96 -0.08 -5.65
C GLU A 26 3.45 0.05 -5.80
N VAL A 27 3.01 0.89 -6.74
CA VAL A 27 1.58 0.97 -7.10
C VAL A 27 1.21 -0.29 -7.88
N ILE A 28 0.36 -1.13 -7.31
CA ILE A 28 -0.11 -2.37 -7.95
C ILE A 28 -1.53 -2.24 -8.51
N HIS A 29 -2.30 -1.26 -8.05
CA HIS A 29 -3.64 -0.99 -8.56
C HIS A 29 -4.06 0.47 -8.34
N THR A 30 -4.94 0.96 -9.20
CA THR A 30 -5.54 2.30 -9.10
C THR A 30 -7.04 2.18 -9.29
N PHE A 31 -7.78 2.64 -8.29
CA PHE A 31 -9.24 2.68 -8.35
C PHE A 31 -9.72 4.01 -8.94
N LYS A 32 -10.67 3.90 -9.86
CA LYS A 32 -11.28 5.03 -10.56
C LYS A 32 -12.79 4.91 -10.60
N ASP A 33 -13.47 6.05 -10.57
CA ASP A 33 -14.92 6.10 -10.70
C ASP A 33 -15.37 5.92 -12.16
N GLU A 34 -16.69 5.96 -12.41
CA GLU A 34 -17.27 5.83 -13.76
C GLU A 34 -16.85 6.93 -14.73
N LYS A 35 -16.34 8.06 -14.23
CA LYS A 35 -15.85 9.19 -15.02
C LYS A 35 -14.33 9.15 -15.18
N ASP A 36 -13.70 8.02 -14.86
CA ASP A 36 -12.23 7.83 -14.85
C ASP A 36 -11.50 8.73 -13.85
N SER A 37 -12.22 9.28 -12.86
CA SER A 37 -11.62 10.07 -11.78
C SER A 37 -11.01 9.13 -10.74
N LEU A 38 -9.72 9.30 -10.46
CA LEU A 38 -9.01 8.52 -9.47
C LEU A 38 -9.57 8.81 -8.07
N PHE A 39 -9.69 7.79 -7.22
CA PHE A 39 -10.07 8.00 -5.82
C PHE A 39 -9.25 7.22 -4.81
N ALA A 40 -8.52 6.18 -5.22
CA ALA A 40 -7.59 5.47 -4.35
C ALA A 40 -6.47 4.79 -5.15
N ASN A 41 -5.29 4.71 -4.54
CA ASN A 41 -4.19 3.90 -5.04
C ASN A 41 -3.91 2.78 -4.05
N VAL A 42 -3.48 1.64 -4.60
CA VAL A 42 -3.05 0.48 -3.83
C VAL A 42 -1.55 0.34 -4.01
N TYR A 43 -0.85 0.49 -2.91
CA TYR A 43 0.59 0.33 -2.81
C TYR A 43 0.87 -1.01 -2.13
N ALA A 44 1.87 -1.76 -2.60
CA ALA A 44 2.23 -3.01 -1.96
C ALA A 44 3.74 -3.26 -1.96
N HIS A 45 4.18 -4.04 -0.99
CA HIS A 45 5.50 -4.65 -0.96
C HIS A 45 5.35 -6.11 -1.37
N SER A 46 5.98 -6.45 -2.50
CA SER A 46 5.94 -7.78 -3.09
C SER A 46 6.97 -8.70 -2.44
N VAL A 47 6.54 -9.91 -2.09
CA VAL A 47 7.43 -10.99 -1.62
C VAL A 47 7.89 -11.83 -2.83
N GLU A 48 6.93 -12.20 -3.66
CA GLU A 48 7.13 -12.89 -4.94
C GLU A 48 5.93 -12.65 -5.85
N ASN A 49 6.06 -12.91 -7.15
CA ASN A 49 4.99 -12.90 -8.16
C ASN A 49 3.53 -12.82 -7.64
N ASN A 50 2.99 -11.60 -7.54
CA ASN A 50 1.61 -11.30 -7.10
C ASN A 50 1.24 -11.68 -5.66
N ILE A 51 2.23 -12.01 -4.82
CA ILE A 51 2.10 -12.27 -3.39
C ILE A 51 2.74 -11.12 -2.62
N TYR A 52 1.99 -10.55 -1.69
CA TYR A 52 2.38 -9.34 -0.96
C TYR A 52 2.40 -9.58 0.54
N ASP A 53 3.41 -9.09 1.26
CA ASP A 53 3.41 -9.15 2.73
C ASP A 53 2.80 -7.90 3.36
N SER A 54 2.66 -6.84 2.57
CA SER A 54 2.17 -5.54 3.03
C SER A 54 1.47 -4.81 1.89
N ILE A 55 0.32 -4.21 2.20
CA ILE A 55 -0.48 -3.42 1.25
C ILE A 55 -0.99 -2.18 1.98
N VAL A 56 -0.94 -1.03 1.33
CA VAL A 56 -1.50 0.22 1.83
C VAL A 56 -2.44 0.78 0.77
N ILE A 57 -3.67 1.08 1.17
CA ILE A 57 -4.66 1.72 0.31
C ILE A 57 -4.85 3.14 0.84
N THR A 58 -4.43 4.12 0.05
CA THR A 58 -4.54 5.53 0.40
C THR A 58 -5.61 6.20 -0.45
N ASP A 59 -6.17 7.29 0.06
CA ASP A 59 -6.80 8.27 -0.83
C ASP A 59 -5.72 9.06 -1.61
N LEU A 60 -6.17 9.96 -2.47
CA LEU A 60 -5.31 10.77 -3.34
C LEU A 60 -4.48 11.83 -2.62
N ASP A 61 -4.95 12.32 -1.48
CA ASP A 61 -4.42 13.51 -0.81
C ASP A 61 -3.58 13.14 0.43
N SER A 62 -3.53 11.86 0.77
CA SER A 62 -2.93 11.35 1.99
C SER A 62 -1.48 10.89 1.81
N ASN A 63 -0.66 11.19 2.81
CA ASN A 63 0.63 10.53 2.99
C ASN A 63 0.39 9.06 3.37
N PHE A 64 1.41 8.20 3.25
CA PHE A 64 1.33 6.78 3.68
C PHE A 64 0.89 6.59 5.15
N ASP A 65 1.05 7.61 5.99
CA ASP A 65 0.59 7.59 7.37
C ASP A 65 -0.95 7.70 7.51
N ASP A 66 -1.66 8.13 6.46
CA ASP A 66 -3.11 8.31 6.38
C ASP A 66 -3.74 7.32 5.38
N PHE A 67 -3.88 6.05 5.79
CA PHE A 67 -4.45 5.00 4.95
C PHE A 67 -5.95 4.77 5.21
N ILE A 68 -6.66 4.31 4.18
CA ILE A 68 -8.02 3.77 4.31
C ILE A 68 -7.95 2.34 4.80
N TYR A 69 -7.02 1.54 4.29
CA TYR A 69 -6.70 0.19 4.78
C TYR A 69 -5.19 -0.03 4.77
N GLU A 70 -4.69 -0.65 5.83
CA GLU A 70 -3.31 -1.14 5.93
C GLU A 70 -3.34 -2.63 6.19
N ILE A 71 -2.54 -3.33 5.41
CA ILE A 71 -2.19 -4.71 5.60
C ILE A 71 -0.70 -4.76 5.86
N LYS A 72 -0.31 -5.36 6.98
CA LYS A 72 1.08 -5.51 7.37
C LYS A 72 1.29 -6.87 8.01
N TRP A 73 2.10 -7.69 7.35
CA TRP A 73 2.31 -9.08 7.72
C TRP A 73 0.99 -9.81 7.83
N ASN A 74 0.61 -10.38 8.98
CA ASN A 74 -0.67 -11.07 9.11
C ASN A 74 -1.83 -10.18 9.57
N LYS A 75 -1.67 -8.85 9.60
CA LYS A 75 -2.66 -7.94 10.18
C LYS A 75 -3.29 -7.05 9.10
N LEU A 76 -4.63 -7.02 9.08
CA LEU A 76 -5.46 -6.09 8.31
C LEU A 76 -6.09 -5.08 9.28
N SER A 77 -5.91 -3.80 9.01
CA SER A 77 -6.48 -2.73 9.82
C SER A 77 -7.01 -1.56 9.00
N ASN A 78 -7.90 -0.75 9.59
CA ASN A 78 -8.35 0.50 9.01
C ASN A 78 -8.48 1.59 10.09
N ARG A 79 -8.63 2.84 9.64
CA ARG A 79 -8.81 4.00 10.54
C ARG A 79 -10.08 3.94 11.42
N ASP A 80 -11.07 3.16 11.01
CA ASP A 80 -12.34 3.00 11.73
C ASP A 80 -12.26 1.93 12.84
N GLY A 81 -11.07 1.41 13.12
CA GLY A 81 -10.83 0.46 14.21
C GLY A 81 -11.06 -1.00 13.83
N LEU A 82 -11.15 -1.33 12.54
CA LEU A 82 -10.97 -2.71 12.10
C LEU A 82 -9.56 -3.15 12.46
N ASP A 83 -9.45 -4.29 13.14
CA ASP A 83 -8.18 -4.94 13.45
C ASP A 83 -8.39 -6.45 13.37
N LEU A 84 -7.99 -7.04 12.25
CA LEU A 84 -8.06 -8.48 12.00
C LEU A 84 -6.64 -9.02 11.94
N VAL A 85 -6.36 -10.02 12.77
CA VAL A 85 -5.06 -10.68 12.85
C VAL A 85 -5.20 -12.12 12.36
N GLY A 86 -4.37 -12.48 11.39
CA GLY A 86 -4.28 -13.80 10.80
C GLY A 86 -3.47 -14.79 11.63
N SER A 87 -3.15 -15.93 11.02
CA SER A 87 -2.41 -17.02 11.64
C SER A 87 -0.91 -16.72 11.82
N SER A 88 -0.22 -17.56 12.58
CA SER A 88 1.22 -17.44 12.88
C SER A 88 2.13 -17.97 11.77
N ASP A 89 1.60 -18.76 10.84
CA ASP A 89 2.29 -19.38 9.71
C ASP A 89 2.15 -18.59 8.40
N PHE A 90 1.86 -17.30 8.51
CA PHE A 90 1.66 -16.37 7.41
C PHE A 90 2.86 -16.29 6.44
N TYR A 91 2.58 -16.33 5.15
CA TYR A 91 3.53 -16.10 4.07
C TYR A 91 3.29 -14.79 3.33
N GLY A 92 2.03 -14.51 3.00
CA GLY A 92 1.65 -13.38 2.17
C GLY A 92 0.15 -13.35 1.91
N TYR A 93 -0.26 -12.37 1.11
CA TYR A 93 -1.62 -12.24 0.61
C TYR A 93 -1.65 -12.44 -0.90
N ASP A 94 -2.61 -13.23 -1.36
CA ASP A 94 -3.06 -13.21 -2.76
C ASP A 94 -4.14 -12.14 -2.91
N LEU A 95 -3.96 -11.26 -3.90
CA LEU A 95 -4.85 -10.13 -4.16
C LEU A 95 -5.43 -10.22 -5.56
N LYS A 96 -6.75 -10.01 -5.65
CA LYS A 96 -7.45 -9.87 -6.93
C LYS A 96 -8.21 -8.57 -6.96
N PHE A 97 -7.89 -7.74 -7.94
CA PHE A 97 -8.51 -6.45 -8.14
C PHE A 97 -9.59 -6.52 -9.21
N GLU A 98 -10.72 -5.89 -8.91
CA GLU A 98 -11.85 -5.68 -9.81
C GLU A 98 -12.19 -4.18 -9.81
N LYS A 99 -13.14 -3.76 -10.64
CA LYS A 99 -13.41 -2.33 -10.88
C LYS A 99 -13.71 -1.53 -9.61
N ASP A 100 -14.51 -2.09 -8.70
CA ASP A 100 -15.08 -1.41 -7.53
C ASP A 100 -14.87 -2.18 -6.20
N PHE A 101 -14.15 -3.30 -6.27
CA PHE A 101 -13.77 -4.08 -5.10
C PHE A 101 -12.46 -4.83 -5.36
N PHE A 102 -11.90 -5.36 -4.29
CA PHE A 102 -10.80 -6.29 -4.35
C PHE A 102 -11.01 -7.40 -3.34
N ARG A 103 -10.33 -8.52 -3.57
CA ARG A 103 -10.40 -9.72 -2.75
C ARG A 103 -9.02 -10.02 -2.21
N ILE A 104 -9.01 -10.52 -0.98
CA ILE A 104 -7.79 -10.85 -0.25
C ILE A 104 -7.93 -12.22 0.36
N VAL A 105 -6.91 -13.05 0.19
CA VAL A 105 -6.79 -14.35 0.85
C VAL A 105 -5.41 -14.45 1.50
N MET A 106 -5.35 -14.95 2.74
CA MET A 106 -4.09 -15.22 3.42
C MET A 106 -3.50 -16.54 2.94
N LEU A 107 -2.18 -16.53 2.73
CA LEU A 107 -1.39 -17.70 2.38
C LEU A 107 -0.54 -18.13 3.59
N ASP A 108 -0.44 -19.43 3.83
CA ASP A 108 0.57 -19.97 4.76
C ASP A 108 1.94 -20.13 4.09
N SER A 109 2.92 -20.54 4.89
CA SER A 109 4.28 -20.90 4.46
C SER A 109 4.36 -21.94 3.34
N ASN A 110 3.32 -22.76 3.13
CA ASN A 110 3.20 -23.70 2.01
C ASN A 110 2.51 -23.11 0.78
N LYS A 111 2.12 -21.82 0.85
CA LYS A 111 1.37 -21.06 -0.16
C LYS A 111 -0.05 -21.60 -0.37
N GLU A 112 -0.62 -22.23 0.65
CA GLU A 112 -2.01 -22.69 0.69
C GLU A 112 -2.90 -21.62 1.32
N TYR A 113 -4.17 -21.57 0.89
CA TYR A 113 -5.13 -20.60 1.43
C TYR A 113 -5.54 -20.98 2.85
N THR A 114 -5.35 -20.07 3.80
CA THR A 114 -5.65 -20.31 5.23
C THR A 114 -6.78 -19.47 5.80
N SER A 115 -7.25 -18.48 5.05
CA SER A 115 -8.42 -17.68 5.41
C SER A 115 -9.54 -17.87 4.39
N ASP A 116 -10.77 -17.58 4.84
CA ASP A 116 -11.83 -17.24 3.89
C ASP A 116 -11.42 -16.00 3.07
N GLU A 117 -11.97 -15.88 1.87
CA GLU A 117 -11.75 -14.72 1.01
C GLU A 117 -12.47 -13.50 1.60
N LEU A 118 -11.71 -12.44 1.86
CA LEU A 118 -12.25 -11.15 2.28
C LEU A 118 -12.48 -10.29 1.03
N THR A 119 -13.74 -9.97 0.75
CA THR A 119 -14.09 -8.99 -0.29
C THR A 119 -14.21 -7.61 0.32
N ILE A 120 -13.47 -6.65 -0.19
CA ILE A 120 -13.47 -5.26 0.26
C ILE A 120 -13.90 -4.37 -0.90
N SER A 121 -14.99 -3.62 -0.73
CA SER A 121 -15.62 -2.83 -1.79
C SER A 121 -15.70 -1.37 -1.42
N TRP A 122 -15.56 -0.49 -2.41
CA TRP A 122 -15.71 0.94 -2.23
C TRP A 122 -17.18 1.32 -1.99
N LYS A 123 -17.45 1.96 -0.85
CA LYS A 123 -18.75 2.55 -0.53
C LYS A 123 -18.74 4.03 -0.85
N LYS A 124 -19.25 4.36 -2.04
CA LYS A 124 -19.28 5.73 -2.56
C LYS A 124 -19.99 6.71 -1.64
N GLU A 125 -21.06 6.30 -0.96
CA GLU A 125 -21.82 7.19 -0.06
C GLU A 125 -21.03 7.60 1.17
N LYS A 126 -20.06 6.77 1.57
CA LYS A 126 -19.22 6.97 2.76
C LYS A 126 -17.80 7.38 2.42
N ASN A 127 -17.45 7.37 1.13
CA ASN A 127 -16.09 7.62 0.65
C ASN A 127 -15.06 6.74 1.38
N GLN A 128 -15.36 5.45 1.54
CA GLN A 128 -14.48 4.49 2.19
C GLN A 128 -14.66 3.07 1.64
N PHE A 129 -13.61 2.26 1.76
CA PHE A 129 -13.71 0.82 1.53
C PHE A 129 -14.40 0.15 2.74
N GLU A 130 -15.18 -0.90 2.49
CA GLU A 130 -15.79 -1.72 3.54
C GLU A 130 -15.69 -3.20 3.19
N ILE A 131 -15.46 -4.03 4.21
CA ILE A 131 -15.59 -5.49 4.07
C ILE A 131 -17.05 -5.81 3.77
N LEU A 132 -17.30 -6.50 2.66
CA LEU A 132 -18.59 -7.11 2.37
C LEU A 132 -18.71 -8.35 3.25
N LYS A 133 -19.45 -8.22 4.37
CA LYS A 133 -19.86 -9.38 5.16
C LYS A 133 -20.96 -10.12 4.41
N TYR A 134 -20.76 -11.41 4.16
CA TYR A 134 -21.80 -12.33 3.70
C TYR A 134 -22.79 -12.66 4.83
#